data_AF-A0A929H199-F1
#
_entry.id   AF-A0A929H199-F1
#
_cell.length_a   1.000
_cell.length_b   1.000
_cell.length_c   1.000
_cell.angle_alpha   90.00
_cell.angle_beta   90.00
_cell.angle_gamma   90.00
#
_symmetry.space_group_name_H-M   'P 1'
#
loop_
_entity.id
_entity.type
_entity.pdbx_description
1 polymer ?
#
loop_
_entity_poly.entity_id
_entity_poly.type
_entity_poly.pdbx_seq_one_letter_code
_entity_poly.pdbx_strand_id
1 'polypeptide(L)'
;MIRKGDVKWWVLEAKKHPESASTIIEELARRLAELDAENERLRDEVIRLQQRTPAAAESDEVSALRSRVATLQSLLDGAASSEPSVVFFSTHLQATRVSLSQVQRLAREERPALSRQAMLRLRYLLLARPQDELLLLTSQGRGLKLPLADVHLLAEEGDWPAAGDQEVAADEWLTAVVAVAQPPRFWTVVTRRGYARQFLRIDLDQRLAKGEQLIESPFRNDAPVAVVNGDRGDLLVLSRWGKGVRFSQRSIKGSGSVALELDPDDEIAAALPLPSDIKILIVTASGYAVRRDTSQIGARSRPGGAGKTLIQAFDVLGAFPCASQAQLLYLTYSGKLVFVPTADIPLHQRSSKGTRVRVFGRDPAVAVAFVPPAS
;
A
#
# COMPACT_ATOMS: atom_id res chain seq x y z
N MET A 1 15.59 2.98 38.13
CA MET A 1 14.49 3.39 37.23
C MET A 1 13.19 2.90 37.86
N ILE A 2 12.49 3.77 38.60
CA ILE A 2 11.25 3.40 39.30
C ILE A 2 10.18 3.16 38.23
N ARG A 3 9.75 1.92 38.05
CA ARG A 3 8.68 1.58 37.11
C ARG A 3 7.35 1.96 37.77
N LYS A 4 6.33 2.31 36.98
CA LYS A 4 4.97 2.60 37.51
C LYS A 4 4.41 1.48 38.40
N GLY A 5 4.89 0.25 38.26
CA GLY A 5 4.55 -0.88 39.13
C GLY A 5 5.12 -0.80 40.55
N ASP A 6 6.23 -0.09 40.75
CA ASP A 6 6.94 -0.02 42.03
C ASP A 6 6.21 0.88 43.03
N VAL A 7 5.42 1.86 42.55
CA VAL A 7 4.66 2.79 43.42
C VAL A 7 3.68 2.04 44.31
N LYS A 8 3.01 0.99 43.78
CA LYS A 8 2.13 0.13 44.57
C LYS A 8 2.90 -0.64 45.65
N TRP A 9 4.14 -1.03 45.36
CA TRP A 9 5.00 -1.73 46.31
C TRP A 9 5.45 -0.81 47.44
N TRP A 10 5.91 0.41 47.14
CA TRP A 10 6.29 1.42 48.15
C TRP A 10 5.13 1.84 49.05
N VAL A 11 3.92 1.99 48.50
CA VAL A 11 2.70 2.27 49.27
C VAL A 11 2.36 1.09 50.20
N LEU A 12 2.62 -0.14 49.78
CA LEU A 12 2.41 -1.32 50.62
C LEU A 12 3.45 -1.39 51.75
N GLU A 13 4.71 -1.05 51.43
CA GLU A 13 5.83 -1.09 52.37
C GLU A 13 5.71 -0.02 53.46
N ALA A 14 5.33 1.21 53.07
CA ALA A 14 5.03 2.29 54.02
C ALA A 14 3.83 1.98 54.94
N LYS A 15 2.87 1.15 54.47
CA LYS A 15 1.76 0.67 55.31
C LYS A 15 2.17 -0.43 56.29
N LYS A 16 3.15 -1.26 55.92
CA LYS A 16 3.65 -2.34 56.77
C LYS A 16 4.59 -1.84 57.87
N HIS A 17 5.34 -0.78 57.60
CA HIS A 17 6.33 -0.20 58.51
C HIS A 17 6.09 1.30 58.70
N PRO A 18 5.05 1.68 59.47
CA PRO A 18 4.65 3.09 59.66
C PRO A 18 5.74 3.95 60.29
N GLU A 19 6.62 3.36 61.10
CA GLU A 19 7.79 4.01 61.71
C GLU A 19 8.85 4.47 60.70
N SER A 20 8.88 3.87 59.50
CA SER A 20 9.84 4.19 58.43
C SER A 20 9.20 4.97 57.27
N ALA A 21 7.89 5.24 57.35
CA ALA A 21 7.12 5.85 56.27
C ALA A 21 7.58 7.27 55.92
N SER A 22 7.95 8.08 56.93
CA SER A 22 8.47 9.44 56.70
C SER A 22 9.78 9.40 55.92
N THR A 23 10.70 8.51 56.30
CA THR A 23 12.00 8.35 55.63
C THR A 23 11.84 7.88 54.18
N ILE A 24 10.89 6.96 53.92
CA ILE A 24 10.59 6.49 52.56
C ILE A 24 10.04 7.64 51.70
N ILE A 25 9.15 8.47 52.25
CA ILE A 25 8.58 9.63 51.53
C ILE A 25 9.66 10.67 51.23
N GLU A 26 10.55 10.97 52.18
CA GLU A 26 11.67 11.90 51.98
C GLU A 26 12.65 11.41 50.90
N GLU A 27 12.97 10.12 50.87
CA GLU A 27 13.82 9.53 49.84
C GLU A 27 13.16 9.59 48.45
N LEU A 28 11.86 9.30 48.37
CA LEU A 28 11.11 9.40 47.12
C LEU A 28 11.02 10.84 46.62
N ALA A 29 10.77 11.81 47.50
CA ALA A 29 10.71 13.23 47.15
C ALA A 29 12.06 13.74 46.66
N ARG A 30 13.16 13.38 47.34
CA ARG A 30 14.53 13.69 46.91
C ARG A 30 14.83 13.09 45.54
N ARG A 31 14.45 11.83 45.30
CA ARG A 31 14.70 11.19 44.01
C ARG A 31 13.85 11.77 42.89
N LEU A 32 12.62 12.21 43.17
CA LEU A 32 11.77 12.89 42.19
C LEU A 32 12.41 14.22 41.77
N ALA A 33 12.88 15.02 42.74
CA ALA A 33 13.57 16.28 42.47
C ALA A 33 14.86 16.09 41.67
N GLU A 34 15.64 15.02 41.94
CA GLU A 34 16.82 14.68 41.14
C GLU A 34 16.45 14.35 39.68
N LEU A 35 15.39 13.56 39.46
CA LEU A 35 14.93 13.19 38.13
C LEU A 35 14.36 14.37 37.35
N ASP A 36 13.68 15.31 38.02
CA ASP A 36 13.18 16.53 37.39
C ASP A 36 14.34 17.44 36.97
N ALA A 37 15.36 17.61 37.82
CA ALA A 37 16.57 18.34 37.46
C ALA A 37 17.35 17.70 36.31
N GLU A 38 17.41 16.35 36.26
CA GLU A 38 18.04 15.62 35.16
C GLU A 38 17.25 15.76 33.84
N ASN A 39 15.92 15.74 33.91
CA ASN A 39 15.04 15.98 32.76
C ASN A 39 15.18 17.40 32.19
N GLU A 40 15.29 18.42 33.04
CA GLU A 40 15.53 19.79 32.58
C GLU A 40 16.88 19.92 31.89
N ARG A 41 17.95 19.34 32.46
CA ARG A 41 19.27 19.32 31.79
C ARG A 41 19.24 18.64 30.42
N LEU A 42 18.55 17.49 30.31
CA LEU A 42 18.44 16.78 29.03
C LEU A 42 17.66 17.59 27.99
N ARG A 43 16.63 18.34 28.41
CA ARG A 43 15.89 19.25 27.51
C ARG A 43 16.79 20.38 27.01
N ASP A 44 17.58 20.98 27.89
CA ASP A 44 18.53 22.02 27.52
C ASP A 44 19.62 21.50 26.57
N GLU A 45 20.12 20.29 26.79
CA GLU A 45 21.09 19.63 25.92
C GLU A 45 20.51 19.37 24.52
N VAL A 46 19.25 18.92 24.43
CA VAL A 46 18.54 18.73 23.16
C VAL A 46 18.39 20.05 22.41
N ILE A 47 18.01 21.13 23.10
CA ILE A 47 17.89 22.46 22.48
C ILE A 47 19.25 22.95 21.96
N ARG A 48 20.33 22.73 22.70
CA ARG A 48 21.70 23.09 22.27
C ARG A 48 22.16 22.29 21.06
N LEU A 49 21.86 20.99 21.01
CA LEU A 49 22.20 20.13 19.88
C LEU A 49 21.42 20.54 18.62
N GLN A 50 20.14 20.89 18.76
CA GLN A 50 19.32 21.41 17.65
C GLN A 50 19.80 22.76 17.09
N GLN A 51 20.49 23.57 17.89
CA GLN A 51 21.00 24.88 17.47
C GLN A 51 22.39 24.84 16.82
N ARG A 52 23.10 23.70 16.84
CA ARG A 52 24.54 23.63 16.48
C ARG A 52 24.91 22.90 15.18
N THR A 53 23.99 22.31 14.42
CA THR A 53 24.36 21.48 13.26
C THR A 53 24.03 22.10 11.90
N PRO A 54 24.99 22.20 10.95
CA PRO A 54 24.71 22.52 9.55
C PRO A 54 24.23 21.30 8.73
N ALA A 55 22.95 21.31 8.36
CA ALA A 55 22.30 21.08 7.05
C ALA A 55 22.57 19.88 6.09
N ALA A 56 23.46 18.90 6.29
CA ALA A 56 23.65 17.87 5.22
C ALA A 56 23.63 16.38 5.62
N ALA A 57 23.77 16.02 6.91
CA ALA A 57 23.81 14.61 7.34
C ALA A 57 22.59 14.20 8.19
N GLU A 58 21.69 15.13 8.53
CA GLU A 58 20.60 14.93 9.48
C GLU A 58 19.28 14.42 8.85
N SER A 59 19.14 14.34 7.53
CA SER A 59 17.83 13.99 6.93
C SER A 59 17.36 12.59 7.33
N ASP A 60 18.25 11.60 7.35
CA ASP A 60 17.87 10.19 7.58
C ASP A 60 17.56 9.92 9.06
N GLU A 61 18.37 10.45 9.97
CA GLU A 61 18.16 10.26 11.41
C GLU A 61 16.98 11.07 11.92
N VAL A 62 16.81 12.32 11.45
CA VAL A 62 15.64 13.15 11.75
C VAL A 62 14.38 12.56 11.11
N SER A 63 14.45 11.97 9.92
CA SER A 63 13.33 11.25 9.29
C SER A 63 12.96 9.99 10.06
N ALA A 64 13.95 9.21 10.53
CA ALA A 64 13.71 8.03 11.36
C ALA A 64 13.10 8.40 12.72
N LEU A 65 13.58 9.48 13.35
CA LEU A 65 13.02 10.02 14.59
C LEU A 65 11.62 10.58 14.38
N ARG A 66 11.36 11.33 13.30
CA ARG A 66 10.01 11.80 12.94
C ARG A 66 9.06 10.64 12.67
N SER A 67 9.51 9.59 11.99
CA SER A 67 8.71 8.37 11.75
C SER A 67 8.38 7.66 13.07
N ARG A 68 9.33 7.59 14.01
CA ARG A 68 9.11 7.04 15.36
C ARG A 68 8.15 7.89 16.18
N VAL A 69 8.27 9.21 16.12
CA VAL A 69 7.37 10.15 16.78
C VAL A 69 5.98 10.04 16.17
N ALA A 70 5.83 9.95 14.85
CA ALA A 70 4.55 9.75 14.17
C ALA A 70 3.93 8.39 14.52
N THR A 71 4.73 7.33 14.67
CA THR A 71 4.25 6.01 15.12
C THR A 71 3.76 6.08 16.56
N LEU A 72 4.50 6.75 17.45
CA LEU A 72 4.12 6.93 18.85
C LEU A 72 2.91 7.85 19.00
N GLN A 73 2.82 8.91 18.20
CA GLN A 73 1.66 9.80 18.10
C GLN A 73 0.45 9.01 17.58
N SER A 74 0.58 8.19 16.54
CA SER A 74 -0.49 7.31 16.06
C SER A 74 -0.95 6.28 17.11
N LEU A 75 -0.05 5.81 17.98
CA LEU A 75 -0.39 4.92 19.10
C LEU A 75 -1.03 5.67 20.28
N LEU A 76 -0.66 6.93 20.50
CA LEU A 76 -1.24 7.83 21.51
C LEU A 76 -2.60 8.37 21.07
N ASP A 77 -2.73 8.68 19.78
CA ASP A 77 -3.95 8.96 19.04
C ASP A 77 -4.75 7.68 18.81
N GLY A 78 -4.68 6.69 19.71
CA GLY A 78 -5.55 5.50 19.73
C GLY A 78 -7.05 5.79 19.91
N ALA A 79 -7.49 7.01 19.59
CA ALA A 79 -8.86 7.45 19.34
C ALA A 79 -9.04 8.10 17.95
N ALA A 80 -8.02 8.06 17.07
CA ALA A 80 -8.12 8.34 15.65
C ALA A 80 -8.55 7.06 14.94
N SER A 81 -9.65 7.15 14.20
CA SER A 81 -10.31 6.03 13.55
C SER A 81 -9.33 5.02 12.92
N SER A 82 -9.31 3.76 13.40
CA SER A 82 -8.59 2.64 12.77
C SER A 82 -9.20 2.22 11.42
N GLU A 83 -10.23 2.95 11.00
CA GLU A 83 -10.98 2.71 9.81
C GLU A 83 -10.10 2.89 8.55
N PRO A 84 -10.06 1.90 7.66
CA PRO A 84 -9.37 2.05 6.39
C PRO A 84 -10.05 3.10 5.53
N SER A 85 -9.25 3.80 4.71
CA SER A 85 -9.74 4.76 3.73
C SER A 85 -9.58 4.22 2.32
N VAL A 86 -10.54 4.54 1.46
CA VAL A 86 -10.41 4.36 0.02
C VAL A 86 -9.70 5.57 -0.54
N VAL A 87 -8.58 5.33 -1.23
CA VAL A 87 -7.77 6.38 -1.85
C VAL A 87 -8.00 6.38 -3.34
N PHE A 88 -8.33 7.55 -3.87
CA PHE A 88 -8.59 7.82 -5.27
C PHE A 88 -7.41 8.60 -5.85
N PHE A 89 -6.94 8.17 -7.02
CA PHE A 89 -5.85 8.83 -7.74
C PHE A 89 -6.24 9.14 -9.18
N SER A 90 -5.86 10.33 -9.62
CA SER A 90 -5.83 10.69 -11.04
C SER A 90 -4.54 10.18 -11.72
N THR A 91 -4.46 10.33 -13.04
CA THR A 91 -3.21 10.08 -13.79
C THR A 91 -2.09 11.04 -13.44
N HIS A 92 -2.39 12.24 -12.95
CA HIS A 92 -1.40 13.29 -12.66
C HIS A 92 -1.14 13.42 -11.16
N LEU A 93 -1.13 12.27 -10.45
CA LEU A 93 -0.78 12.12 -9.03
C LEU A 93 -1.67 12.86 -8.03
N GLN A 94 -2.68 13.59 -8.48
CA GLN A 94 -3.69 14.15 -7.59
C GLN A 94 -4.42 13.02 -6.87
N ALA A 95 -4.46 13.10 -5.55
CA ALA A 95 -4.98 12.07 -4.68
C ALA A 95 -5.96 12.64 -3.66
N THR A 96 -6.96 11.86 -3.31
CA THR A 96 -7.85 12.13 -2.19
C THR A 96 -8.29 10.84 -1.54
N ARG A 97 -8.63 10.88 -0.25
CA ARG A 97 -9.10 9.71 0.48
C ARG A 97 -10.45 9.97 1.13
N VAL A 98 -11.27 8.93 1.20
CA VAL A 98 -12.59 8.91 1.84
C VAL A 98 -12.64 7.69 2.76
N SER A 99 -13.26 7.80 3.93
CA SER A 99 -13.37 6.65 4.84
C SER A 99 -14.19 5.51 4.21
N LEU A 100 -13.88 4.25 4.54
CA LEU A 100 -14.55 3.10 3.94
C LEU A 100 -16.06 3.08 4.24
N SER A 101 -16.47 3.42 5.47
CA SER A 101 -17.87 3.49 5.88
C SER A 101 -18.64 4.54 5.08
N GLN A 102 -18.02 5.69 4.81
CA GLN A 102 -18.61 6.73 3.98
C GLN A 102 -18.75 6.26 2.53
N VAL A 103 -17.74 5.62 1.96
CA VAL A 103 -17.83 5.05 0.61
C VAL A 103 -18.93 3.98 0.52
N GLN A 104 -19.03 3.12 1.53
CA GLN A 104 -20.09 2.11 1.61
C GLN A 104 -21.49 2.73 1.72
N ARG A 105 -21.64 3.81 2.50
CA ARG A 105 -22.90 4.56 2.62
C ARG A 105 -23.29 5.18 1.27
N LEU A 106 -22.37 5.91 0.64
CA LEU A 106 -22.60 6.58 -0.64
C LEU A 106 -22.93 5.58 -1.76
N ALA A 107 -22.25 4.42 -1.79
CA ALA A 107 -22.56 3.36 -2.75
C ALA A 107 -23.97 2.76 -2.57
N ARG A 108 -24.48 2.66 -1.32
CA ARG A 108 -25.87 2.20 -1.06
C ARG A 108 -26.90 3.24 -1.44
N GLU A 109 -26.58 4.52 -1.28
CA GLU A 109 -27.42 5.66 -1.66
C GLU A 109 -27.36 5.95 -3.17
N GLU A 110 -26.57 5.19 -3.95
CA GLU A 110 -26.25 5.44 -5.36
C GLU A 110 -25.72 6.87 -5.62
N ARG A 111 -25.08 7.47 -4.61
CA ARG A 111 -24.48 8.80 -4.69
C ARG A 111 -23.01 8.72 -5.07
N PRO A 112 -22.52 9.66 -5.90
CA PRO A 112 -21.11 9.69 -6.25
C PRO A 112 -20.26 10.14 -5.05
N ALA A 113 -19.11 9.51 -4.86
CA ALA A 113 -18.19 9.90 -3.78
C ALA A 113 -17.48 11.23 -4.04
N LEU A 114 -17.43 11.69 -5.30
CA LEU A 114 -16.72 12.87 -5.77
C LEU A 114 -17.54 13.57 -6.87
N SER A 115 -17.24 14.84 -7.14
CA SER A 115 -17.91 15.56 -8.22
C SER A 115 -17.72 14.87 -9.57
N ARG A 116 -18.71 15.00 -10.48
CA ARG A 116 -18.68 14.32 -11.79
C ARG A 116 -17.41 14.63 -12.59
N GLN A 117 -16.91 15.87 -12.53
CA GLN A 117 -15.66 16.27 -13.20
C GLN A 117 -14.43 15.58 -12.60
N ALA A 118 -14.38 15.44 -11.28
CA ALA A 118 -13.31 14.74 -10.58
C ALA A 118 -13.30 13.26 -10.93
N MET A 119 -14.48 12.62 -10.95
CA MET A 119 -14.60 11.18 -11.23
C MET A 119 -14.08 10.80 -12.61
N LEU A 120 -14.26 11.67 -13.61
CA LEU A 120 -13.75 11.44 -14.97
C LEU A 120 -12.21 11.42 -15.06
N ARG A 121 -11.52 12.02 -14.07
CA ARG A 121 -10.05 12.06 -13.99
C ARG A 121 -9.45 10.86 -13.26
N LEU A 122 -10.26 10.12 -12.51
CA LEU A 122 -9.79 8.99 -11.70
C LEU A 122 -9.40 7.81 -12.58
N ARG A 123 -8.28 7.18 -12.22
CA ARG A 123 -7.80 5.96 -12.88
C ARG A 123 -7.35 4.88 -11.91
N TYR A 124 -6.99 5.24 -10.68
CA TYR A 124 -6.57 4.26 -9.68
C TYR A 124 -7.36 4.41 -8.40
N LEU A 125 -7.57 3.26 -7.76
CA LEU A 125 -8.35 3.08 -6.55
C LEU A 125 -7.66 1.99 -5.72
N LEU A 126 -7.40 2.28 -4.46
CA LEU A 126 -6.92 1.28 -3.51
C LEU A 126 -7.46 1.54 -2.11
N LEU A 127 -7.38 0.52 -1.26
CA LEU A 127 -7.66 0.66 0.16
C LEU A 127 -6.35 0.82 0.91
N ALA A 128 -6.29 1.77 1.84
CA ALA A 128 -5.12 2.02 2.68
C ALA A 128 -5.55 2.27 4.14
N ARG A 129 -4.75 1.79 5.08
CA ARG A 129 -4.93 2.04 6.51
C ARG A 129 -4.16 3.31 6.93
N PRO A 130 -4.57 4.00 8.00
CA PRO A 130 -3.91 5.23 8.45
C PRO A 130 -2.38 5.15 8.58
N GLN A 131 -1.86 3.98 8.96
CA GLN A 131 -0.42 3.72 9.12
C GLN A 131 0.32 3.32 7.83
N ASP A 132 -0.38 3.14 6.71
CA ASP A 132 0.23 2.67 5.47
C ASP A 132 0.99 3.81 4.75
N GLU A 133 2.12 3.46 4.14
CA GLU A 133 2.85 4.31 3.19
C GLU A 133 2.40 3.97 1.76
N LEU A 134 2.20 4.98 0.91
CA LEU A 134 1.87 4.77 -0.50
C LEU A 134 3.15 4.84 -1.35
N LEU A 135 3.38 3.81 -2.16
CA LEU A 135 4.39 3.82 -3.22
C LEU A 135 3.71 4.05 -4.57
N LEU A 136 4.14 5.12 -5.25
CA LEU A 136 3.65 5.55 -6.54
C LEU A 136 4.71 5.22 -7.60
N LEU A 137 4.30 4.68 -8.75
CA LEU A 137 5.16 4.44 -9.90
C LEU A 137 4.72 5.32 -11.08
N THR A 138 5.66 5.79 -11.89
CA THR A 138 5.38 6.71 -12.99
C THR A 138 5.79 6.17 -14.36
N SER A 139 5.27 6.81 -15.41
CA SER A 139 5.56 6.50 -16.81
C SER A 139 7.03 6.71 -17.20
N GLN A 140 7.74 7.59 -16.49
CA GLN A 140 9.18 7.84 -16.65
C GLN A 140 10.04 6.86 -15.85
N GLY A 141 9.42 5.88 -15.18
CA GLY A 141 10.13 4.86 -14.42
C GLY A 141 10.59 5.30 -13.04
N ARG A 142 10.13 6.45 -12.54
CA ARG A 142 10.41 6.91 -11.18
C ARG A 142 9.45 6.25 -10.20
N GLY A 143 9.87 6.20 -8.94
CA GLY A 143 8.97 5.90 -7.84
C GLY A 143 8.96 7.03 -6.82
N LEU A 144 7.82 7.23 -6.18
CA LEU A 144 7.62 8.26 -5.17
C LEU A 144 6.98 7.65 -3.93
N LYS A 145 7.30 8.22 -2.77
CA LYS A 145 6.66 7.89 -1.50
C LYS A 145 5.67 8.98 -1.13
N LEU A 146 4.49 8.59 -0.70
CA LEU A 146 3.47 9.50 -0.19
C LEU A 146 2.88 8.92 1.10
N PRO A 147 3.16 9.52 2.27
CA PRO A 147 2.46 9.16 3.50
C PRO A 147 0.95 9.33 3.33
N LEU A 148 0.15 8.35 3.77
CA LEU A 148 -1.31 8.48 3.65
C LEU A 148 -1.85 9.69 4.44
N ALA A 149 -1.17 10.09 5.51
CA ALA A 149 -1.48 11.27 6.31
C ALA A 149 -1.50 12.56 5.48
N ASP A 150 -0.63 12.65 4.47
CA ASP A 150 -0.49 13.83 3.60
C ASP A 150 -1.57 13.86 2.50
N VAL A 151 -2.31 12.75 2.31
CA VAL A 151 -3.43 12.69 1.36
C VAL A 151 -4.67 13.34 1.96
N HIS A 152 -5.23 14.31 1.25
CA HIS A 152 -6.42 15.04 1.66
C HIS A 152 -7.61 14.11 1.93
N LEU A 153 -8.10 14.13 3.17
CA LEU A 153 -9.29 13.40 3.62
C LEU A 153 -10.55 14.24 3.37
N LEU A 154 -11.47 13.70 2.59
CA LEU A 154 -12.78 14.32 2.36
C LEU A 154 -13.76 13.88 3.44
N ALA A 155 -14.26 14.85 4.22
CA ALA A 155 -15.22 14.61 5.29
C ALA A 155 -16.68 14.46 4.78
N GLU A 156 -17.03 15.07 3.63
CA GLU A 156 -18.36 15.04 3.00
C GLU A 156 -18.24 15.02 1.45
N GLU A 157 -19.36 15.13 0.72
CA GLU A 157 -19.34 15.45 -0.72
C GLU A 157 -18.64 16.80 -0.91
N GLY A 158 -17.36 16.75 -1.22
CA GLY A 158 -16.51 17.93 -1.40
C GLY A 158 -15.86 17.94 -2.77
N ASP A 159 -15.46 19.13 -3.19
CA ASP A 159 -14.69 19.29 -4.42
C ASP A 159 -13.31 18.62 -4.28
N TRP A 160 -12.90 17.99 -5.37
CA TRP A 160 -11.55 17.48 -5.57
C TRP A 160 -10.53 18.51 -5.10
N PRO A 161 -9.50 18.11 -4.33
CA PRO A 161 -8.47 19.07 -3.94
C PRO A 161 -7.92 19.71 -5.22
N ALA A 162 -7.93 21.06 -5.26
CA ALA A 162 -7.15 21.79 -6.25
C ALA A 162 -5.72 21.22 -6.18
N ALA A 163 -5.14 20.96 -7.36
CA ALA A 163 -3.87 20.24 -7.52
C ALA A 163 -2.91 20.51 -6.35
N GLY A 164 -2.63 19.49 -5.54
CA GLY A 164 -1.56 19.61 -4.55
C GLY A 164 -0.23 19.82 -5.26
N ASP A 165 0.71 20.50 -4.60
CA ASP A 165 2.04 20.91 -5.09
C ASP A 165 3.00 19.75 -5.46
N GLN A 166 2.50 18.57 -5.84
CA GLN A 166 3.32 17.58 -6.52
C GLN A 166 3.48 17.99 -7.98
N GLU A 167 4.52 18.79 -8.22
CA GLU A 167 5.07 19.07 -9.54
C GLU A 167 5.57 17.76 -10.18
N VAL A 168 4.66 17.04 -10.81
CA VAL A 168 5.02 16.04 -11.80
C VAL A 168 5.26 16.78 -13.10
N ALA A 169 6.35 16.43 -13.80
CA ALA A 169 6.63 16.99 -15.11
C ALA A 169 5.40 16.84 -16.02
N ALA A 170 5.14 17.82 -16.89
CA ALA A 170 3.90 17.90 -17.66
C ALA A 170 3.61 16.64 -18.53
N ASP A 171 4.63 15.82 -18.81
CA ASP A 171 4.58 14.60 -19.62
C ASP A 171 4.64 13.30 -18.80
N GLU A 172 4.62 13.37 -17.47
CA GLU A 172 4.71 12.21 -16.60
C GLU A 172 3.36 11.88 -15.95
N TRP A 173 3.02 10.60 -15.91
CA TRP A 173 1.76 10.12 -15.33
C TRP A 173 1.97 8.89 -14.46
N LEU A 174 1.04 8.67 -13.55
CA LEU A 174 1.00 7.53 -12.65
C LEU A 174 0.69 6.25 -13.42
N THR A 175 1.46 5.20 -13.16
CA THR A 175 1.29 3.86 -13.75
C THR A 175 0.85 2.82 -12.73
N ALA A 176 1.18 3.02 -11.44
CA ALA A 176 0.75 2.13 -10.37
C ALA A 176 0.76 2.83 -9.00
N VAL A 177 -0.06 2.31 -8.09
CA VAL A 177 -0.07 2.70 -6.67
C VAL A 177 -0.20 1.46 -5.82
N VAL A 178 0.59 1.36 -4.74
CA VAL A 178 0.44 0.32 -3.73
C VAL A 178 0.49 0.92 -2.33
N ALA A 179 -0.39 0.43 -1.45
CA ALA A 179 -0.34 0.71 -0.02
C ALA A 179 0.53 -0.35 0.68
N VAL A 180 1.43 0.12 1.54
CA VAL A 180 2.44 -0.70 2.20
C VAL A 180 2.36 -0.46 3.70
N ALA A 181 1.84 -1.45 4.42
CA ALA A 181 1.79 -1.41 5.89
C ALA A 181 3.18 -1.59 6.52
N GLN A 182 3.94 -2.58 6.01
CA GLN A 182 5.31 -2.84 6.43
C GLN A 182 6.17 -3.14 5.21
N PRO A 183 7.23 -2.35 4.96
CA PRO A 183 8.10 -2.59 3.82
C PRO A 183 8.88 -3.91 3.98
N PRO A 184 8.88 -4.78 2.96
CA PRO A 184 9.63 -6.04 2.91
C PRO A 184 11.14 -5.80 2.84
N ARG A 185 11.94 -6.87 2.91
CA ARG A 185 13.41 -6.78 2.72
C ARG A 185 13.79 -6.64 1.26
N PHE A 186 13.01 -7.27 0.38
CA PHE A 186 13.14 -7.20 -1.06
C PHE A 186 11.86 -6.69 -1.70
N TRP A 187 12.02 -5.88 -2.73
CA TRP A 187 10.95 -5.48 -3.63
C TRP A 187 11.13 -6.13 -4.98
N THR A 188 10.04 -6.51 -5.62
CA THR A 188 10.03 -6.91 -7.02
C THR A 188 9.22 -5.88 -7.81
N VAL A 189 9.86 -5.23 -8.78
CA VAL A 189 9.22 -4.29 -9.70
C VAL A 189 8.99 -4.99 -11.02
N VAL A 190 7.79 -4.85 -11.60
CA VAL A 190 7.41 -5.42 -12.90
C VAL A 190 6.95 -4.29 -13.82
N THR A 191 7.41 -4.32 -15.07
CA THR A 191 7.10 -3.34 -16.10
C THR A 191 5.93 -3.77 -16.98
N ARG A 192 5.38 -2.79 -17.71
CA ARG A 192 4.26 -2.95 -18.63
C ARG A 192 4.54 -3.99 -19.71
N ARG A 193 5.77 -4.08 -20.20
CA ARG A 193 6.23 -5.06 -21.19
C ARG A 193 6.74 -6.38 -20.59
N GLY A 194 6.48 -6.62 -19.31
CA GLY A 194 6.75 -7.91 -18.68
C GLY A 194 8.21 -8.11 -18.27
N TYR A 195 8.99 -7.04 -18.11
CA TYR A 195 10.32 -7.11 -17.50
C TYR A 195 10.21 -6.98 -15.98
N ALA A 196 10.98 -7.76 -15.22
CA ALA A 196 10.97 -7.72 -13.77
C ALA A 196 12.38 -7.62 -13.20
N ARG A 197 12.53 -6.88 -12.09
CA ARG A 197 13.78 -6.76 -11.35
C ARG A 197 13.53 -6.73 -9.85
N GLN A 198 14.43 -7.35 -9.09
CA GLN A 198 14.41 -7.28 -7.64
C GLN A 198 15.36 -6.21 -7.11
N PHE A 199 14.96 -5.59 -6.01
CA PHE A 199 15.72 -4.58 -5.29
C PHE A 199 15.78 -4.96 -3.81
N LEU A 200 16.92 -4.73 -3.17
CA LEU A 200 16.94 -4.62 -1.71
C LEU A 200 16.16 -3.38 -1.30
N ARG A 201 15.50 -3.44 -0.14
CA ARG A 201 14.75 -2.32 0.41
C ARG A 201 15.57 -1.02 0.44
N ILE A 202 16.79 -1.10 0.95
CA ILE A 202 17.68 0.06 1.08
C ILE A 202 17.98 0.69 -0.29
N ASP A 203 18.24 -0.13 -1.31
CA ASP A 203 18.54 0.34 -2.66
C ASP A 203 17.32 1.00 -3.32
N LEU A 204 16.12 0.41 -3.12
CA LEU A 204 14.89 1.00 -3.62
C LEU A 204 14.61 2.33 -2.92
N ASP A 205 14.68 2.36 -1.59
CA ASP A 205 14.44 3.57 -0.78
C ASP A 205 15.39 4.71 -1.19
N GLN A 206 16.67 4.42 -1.46
CA GLN A 206 17.63 5.41 -1.97
C GLN A 206 17.26 5.94 -3.36
N ARG A 207 16.84 5.07 -4.29
CA ARG A 207 16.38 5.48 -5.63
C ARG A 207 15.14 6.36 -5.55
N LEU A 208 14.19 5.99 -4.68
CA LEU A 208 12.97 6.77 -4.44
C LEU A 208 13.29 8.16 -3.89
N ALA A 209 14.19 8.26 -2.92
CA ALA A 209 14.60 9.53 -2.31
C ALA A 209 15.29 10.47 -3.32
N LYS A 210 16.07 9.91 -4.26
CA LYS A 210 16.75 10.68 -5.31
C LYS A 210 15.87 10.95 -6.54
N GLY A 211 14.68 10.36 -6.61
CA GLY A 211 13.84 10.42 -7.80
C GLY A 211 14.46 9.75 -9.04
N GLU A 212 15.32 8.75 -8.84
CA GLU A 212 15.99 8.02 -9.91
C GLU A 212 15.05 7.04 -10.62
N GLN A 213 15.39 6.70 -11.86
CA GLN A 213 14.71 5.62 -12.57
C GLN A 213 14.90 4.29 -11.81
N LEU A 214 13.80 3.63 -11.49
CA LEU A 214 13.81 2.37 -10.75
C LEU A 214 14.38 1.24 -11.60
N ILE A 215 13.87 1.08 -12.81
CA ILE A 215 14.19 -0.04 -13.70
C ILE A 215 14.49 0.44 -15.11
N GLU A 216 15.66 0.03 -15.61
CA GLU A 216 16.02 0.16 -17.02
C GLU A 216 15.54 -1.11 -17.74
N SER A 217 14.54 -0.95 -18.61
CA SER A 217 13.98 -2.05 -19.38
C SER A 217 14.70 -2.20 -20.72
N PRO A 218 14.95 -3.42 -21.20
CA PRO A 218 15.43 -3.64 -22.57
C PRO A 218 14.35 -3.32 -23.63
N PHE A 219 13.09 -3.16 -23.23
CA PHE A 219 11.99 -2.83 -24.12
C PHE A 219 11.81 -1.31 -24.24
N ARG A 220 11.57 -0.83 -25.46
CA ARG A 220 11.31 0.60 -25.71
C ARG A 220 10.01 1.05 -25.06
N ASN A 221 9.99 2.27 -24.53
CA ASN A 221 8.82 2.93 -23.94
C ASN A 221 8.12 2.08 -22.87
N ASP A 222 8.92 1.36 -22.09
CA ASP A 222 8.45 0.50 -21.03
C ASP A 222 8.52 1.23 -19.69
N ALA A 223 7.53 0.97 -18.84
CA ALA A 223 7.35 1.66 -17.56
C ALA A 223 6.96 0.64 -16.48
N PRO A 224 7.37 0.86 -15.22
CA PRO A 224 6.94 0.02 -14.10
C PRO A 224 5.43 0.14 -13.89
N VAL A 225 4.73 -0.98 -13.74
CA VAL A 225 3.26 -1.04 -13.52
C VAL A 225 2.89 -1.84 -12.27
N ALA A 226 3.86 -2.47 -11.62
CA ALA A 226 3.65 -3.12 -10.34
C ALA A 226 4.92 -3.08 -9.49
N VAL A 227 4.74 -2.93 -8.19
CA VAL A 227 5.78 -3.13 -7.17
C VAL A 227 5.19 -3.96 -6.05
N VAL A 228 5.84 -5.09 -5.76
CA VAL A 228 5.31 -6.11 -4.84
C VAL A 228 6.38 -6.64 -3.90
N ASN A 229 5.94 -7.33 -2.85
CA ASN A 229 6.84 -8.00 -1.91
C ASN A 229 7.71 -9.06 -2.62
N GLY A 230 9.03 -8.89 -2.52
CA GLY A 230 10.06 -9.73 -3.14
C GLY A 230 10.70 -10.77 -2.22
N ASP A 231 10.28 -10.90 -0.96
CA ASP A 231 11.01 -11.64 0.07
C ASP A 231 11.06 -13.15 -0.16
N ARG A 232 9.89 -13.81 -0.16
CA ARG A 232 9.76 -15.26 -0.26
C ARG A 232 8.57 -15.64 -1.14
N GLY A 233 8.70 -16.81 -1.74
CA GLY A 233 7.66 -17.41 -2.56
C GLY A 233 7.81 -17.15 -4.05
N ASP A 234 6.73 -17.43 -4.76
CA ASP A 234 6.64 -17.26 -6.20
C ASP A 234 6.07 -15.88 -6.54
N LEU A 235 6.33 -15.44 -7.76
CA LEU A 235 5.60 -14.33 -8.38
C LEU A 235 4.65 -14.90 -9.41
N LEU A 236 3.40 -14.47 -9.36
CA LEU A 236 2.47 -14.62 -10.46
C LEU A 236 2.39 -13.29 -11.21
N VAL A 237 2.68 -13.33 -12.50
CA VAL A 237 2.52 -12.18 -13.41
C VAL A 237 1.38 -12.48 -14.37
N LEU A 238 0.49 -11.51 -14.58
CA LEU A 238 -0.73 -11.64 -15.38
C LEU A 238 -0.84 -10.47 -16.36
N SER A 239 -1.13 -10.80 -17.61
CA SER A 239 -1.38 -9.85 -18.69
C SER A 239 -2.83 -9.40 -18.78
N ARG A 240 -3.07 -8.33 -19.53
CA ARG A 240 -4.39 -7.79 -19.86
C ARG A 240 -5.22 -8.80 -20.65
N TRP A 241 -4.59 -9.65 -21.47
CA TRP A 241 -5.26 -10.72 -22.21
C TRP A 241 -5.41 -12.04 -21.42
N GLY A 242 -5.19 -12.00 -20.10
CA GLY A 242 -5.47 -13.12 -19.21
C GLY A 242 -4.46 -14.26 -19.29
N LYS A 243 -3.32 -14.09 -19.97
CA LYS A 243 -2.16 -14.99 -19.89
C LYS A 243 -1.36 -14.69 -18.64
N GLY A 244 -0.97 -15.72 -17.89
CA GLY A 244 -0.13 -15.56 -16.72
C GLY A 244 0.95 -16.62 -16.58
N VAL A 245 1.97 -16.29 -15.80
CA VAL A 245 3.13 -17.14 -15.52
C VAL A 245 3.47 -17.04 -14.05
N ARG A 246 3.79 -18.20 -13.47
CA ARG A 246 4.23 -18.33 -12.08
C ARG A 246 5.67 -18.83 -12.06
N PHE A 247 6.53 -18.22 -11.26
CA PHE A 247 7.92 -18.67 -11.08
C PHE A 247 8.47 -18.17 -9.75
N SER A 248 9.55 -18.78 -9.25
CA SER A 248 10.18 -18.35 -7.99
C SER A 248 10.80 -16.96 -8.12
N GLN A 249 10.53 -16.06 -7.18
CA GLN A 249 11.10 -14.70 -7.18
C GLN A 249 12.64 -14.71 -7.20
N ARG A 250 13.26 -15.70 -6.56
CA ARG A 250 14.72 -15.87 -6.53
C ARG A 250 15.35 -16.23 -7.87
N SER A 251 14.54 -16.64 -8.85
CA SER A 251 15.02 -16.95 -10.20
C SER A 251 15.16 -15.70 -11.08
N ILE A 252 14.72 -14.53 -10.60
CA ILE A 252 14.94 -13.23 -11.24
C ILE A 252 16.42 -12.86 -11.10
N LYS A 253 17.08 -12.57 -12.21
CA LYS A 253 18.48 -12.13 -12.21
C LYS A 253 18.61 -10.73 -11.62
N GLY A 254 19.75 -10.39 -11.02
CA GLY A 254 20.00 -9.06 -10.44
C GLY A 254 19.91 -7.91 -11.45
N SER A 255 20.25 -8.17 -12.71
CA SER A 255 20.06 -7.22 -13.83
C SER A 255 18.61 -7.08 -14.27
N GLY A 256 17.74 -8.03 -13.88
CA GLY A 256 16.36 -8.16 -14.31
C GLY A 256 16.15 -9.36 -15.25
N SER A 257 14.89 -9.70 -15.50
CA SER A 257 14.50 -10.84 -16.32
C SER A 257 13.17 -10.57 -17.01
N VAL A 258 13.00 -11.09 -18.23
CA VAL A 258 11.67 -11.15 -18.84
C VAL A 258 10.83 -12.11 -17.99
N ALA A 259 9.81 -11.58 -17.32
CA ALA A 259 8.91 -12.33 -16.46
C ALA A 259 7.87 -13.07 -17.30
N LEU A 260 7.22 -12.37 -18.23
CA LEU A 260 6.19 -12.88 -19.14
C LEU A 260 6.48 -12.34 -20.55
N GLU A 261 6.59 -13.24 -21.54
CA GLU A 261 6.67 -12.82 -22.94
C GLU A 261 5.26 -12.49 -23.42
N LEU A 262 5.07 -11.23 -23.80
CA LEU A 262 3.78 -10.69 -24.23
C LEU A 262 3.66 -10.69 -25.75
N ASP A 263 2.42 -10.77 -26.22
CA ASP A 263 2.09 -10.41 -27.58
C ASP A 263 2.29 -8.89 -27.81
N PRO A 264 2.44 -8.41 -29.07
CA PRO A 264 2.76 -7.01 -29.35
C PRO A 264 1.88 -5.97 -28.65
N ASP A 265 0.56 -6.18 -28.60
CA ASP A 265 -0.43 -5.24 -28.04
C ASP A 265 -0.97 -5.64 -26.65
N ASP A 266 -0.34 -6.65 -26.05
CA ASP A 266 -0.63 -7.08 -24.68
C ASP A 266 0.31 -6.37 -23.70
N GLU A 267 -0.13 -6.29 -22.44
CA GLU A 267 0.58 -5.60 -21.37
C GLU A 267 0.33 -6.27 -20.02
N ILE A 268 1.22 -6.05 -19.06
CA ILE A 268 1.02 -6.53 -17.70
C ILE A 268 -0.14 -5.76 -17.05
N ALA A 269 -1.12 -6.51 -16.54
CA ALA A 269 -2.24 -5.98 -15.77
C ALA A 269 -2.03 -6.16 -14.26
N ALA A 270 -1.33 -7.21 -13.84
CA ALA A 270 -1.08 -7.45 -12.42
C ALA A 270 0.19 -8.28 -12.17
N ALA A 271 0.80 -8.03 -11.01
CA ALA A 271 1.79 -8.91 -10.40
C ALA A 271 1.36 -9.21 -8.96
N LEU A 272 1.44 -10.47 -8.54
CA LEU A 272 1.00 -10.92 -7.23
C LEU A 272 2.06 -11.80 -6.58
N PRO A 273 2.56 -11.44 -5.38
CA PRO A 273 3.48 -12.29 -4.62
C PRO A 273 2.72 -13.44 -3.98
N LEU A 274 3.25 -14.65 -4.10
CA LEU A 274 2.67 -15.89 -3.62
C LEU A 274 3.62 -16.55 -2.60
N PRO A 275 3.57 -16.15 -1.31
CA PRO A 275 4.40 -16.77 -0.27
C PRO A 275 4.05 -18.25 -0.04
N SER A 276 2.82 -18.63 -0.36
CA SER A 276 2.30 -20.00 -0.37
C SER A 276 1.24 -20.13 -1.46
N ASP A 277 0.75 -21.36 -1.68
CA ASP A 277 -0.42 -21.56 -2.52
C ASP A 277 -1.65 -20.92 -1.87
N ILE A 278 -2.35 -20.08 -2.62
CA ILE A 278 -3.53 -19.35 -2.19
C ILE A 278 -4.59 -19.37 -3.29
N LYS A 279 -5.81 -19.03 -2.91
CA LYS A 279 -6.84 -18.70 -3.89
C LYS A 279 -6.69 -17.24 -4.29
N ILE A 280 -6.82 -16.96 -5.57
CA ILE A 280 -6.76 -15.61 -6.14
C ILE A 280 -8.04 -15.31 -6.89
N LEU A 281 -8.35 -14.04 -7.02
CA LEU A 281 -9.40 -13.50 -7.87
C LEU A 281 -8.73 -12.81 -9.05
N ILE A 282 -9.20 -13.09 -10.26
CA ILE A 282 -8.84 -12.35 -11.46
C ILE A 282 -10.10 -11.65 -11.94
N VAL A 283 -10.01 -10.35 -12.21
CA VAL A 283 -11.16 -9.48 -12.49
C VAL A 283 -10.93 -8.68 -13.77
N THR A 284 -12.01 -8.32 -14.45
CA THR A 284 -12.00 -7.65 -15.76
C THR A 284 -12.79 -6.36 -15.75
N ALA A 285 -12.50 -5.47 -16.70
CA ALA A 285 -13.21 -4.20 -16.87
C ALA A 285 -14.68 -4.37 -17.23
N SER A 286 -15.01 -5.45 -17.94
CA SER A 286 -16.37 -5.82 -18.33
C SER A 286 -17.21 -6.48 -17.22
N GLY A 287 -16.63 -6.67 -16.02
CA GLY A 287 -17.35 -7.21 -14.85
C GLY A 287 -17.42 -8.74 -14.79
N TYR A 288 -16.53 -9.43 -15.51
CA TYR A 288 -16.25 -10.84 -15.28
C TYR A 288 -15.19 -11.01 -14.21
N ALA A 289 -15.35 -12.04 -13.38
CA ALA A 289 -14.36 -12.44 -12.40
C ALA A 289 -14.25 -13.97 -12.32
N VAL A 290 -13.07 -14.46 -11.92
CA VAL A 290 -12.82 -15.88 -11.71
C VAL A 290 -11.99 -16.08 -10.45
N ARG A 291 -12.34 -17.07 -9.64
CA ARG A 291 -11.48 -17.55 -8.56
C ARG A 291 -10.60 -18.71 -9.07
N ARG A 292 -9.29 -18.62 -8.82
CA ARG A 292 -8.29 -19.63 -9.17
C ARG A 292 -7.55 -20.10 -7.94
N ASP A 293 -7.20 -21.37 -7.90
CA ASP A 293 -6.23 -21.90 -6.96
C ASP A 293 -4.83 -21.80 -7.59
N THR A 294 -3.89 -21.13 -6.94
CA THR A 294 -2.55 -20.97 -7.51
C THR A 294 -1.80 -22.29 -7.60
N SER A 295 -2.13 -23.30 -6.79
CA SER A 295 -1.53 -24.65 -6.88
C SER A 295 -1.77 -25.31 -8.24
N GLN A 296 -2.84 -24.92 -8.95
CA GLN A 296 -3.15 -25.41 -10.30
C GLN A 296 -2.38 -24.65 -11.40
N ILE A 297 -1.76 -23.53 -11.03
CA ILE A 297 -0.88 -22.75 -11.91
C ILE A 297 0.53 -23.26 -11.69
N GLY A 298 0.96 -24.24 -12.49
CA GLY A 298 2.29 -24.82 -12.37
C GLY A 298 3.40 -23.76 -12.45
N ALA A 299 4.27 -23.73 -11.44
CA ALA A 299 5.41 -22.84 -11.40
C ALA A 299 6.48 -23.28 -12.43
N ARG A 300 7.03 -22.33 -13.17
CA ARG A 300 8.20 -22.54 -14.02
C ARG A 300 9.47 -22.49 -13.20
N SER A 301 10.49 -23.20 -13.67
CA SER A 301 11.83 -23.20 -13.06
C SER A 301 12.55 -21.85 -13.20
N ARG A 302 12.24 -21.06 -14.23
CA ARG A 302 12.81 -19.74 -14.50
C ARG A 302 11.74 -18.78 -15.06
N PRO A 303 11.96 -17.45 -14.98
CA PRO A 303 11.07 -16.45 -15.56
C PRO A 303 11.04 -16.56 -17.10
N GLY A 304 9.98 -16.01 -17.73
CA GLY A 304 9.86 -15.86 -19.18
C GLY A 304 8.73 -16.69 -19.79
N GLY A 305 8.75 -16.84 -21.12
CA GLY A 305 7.78 -17.53 -21.99
C GLY A 305 6.38 -16.93 -22.02
N ALA A 306 5.56 -17.41 -22.96
CA ALA A 306 4.24 -16.86 -23.29
C ALA A 306 3.15 -17.01 -22.21
N GLY A 307 3.44 -17.69 -21.10
CA GLY A 307 2.46 -17.98 -20.04
C GLY A 307 1.33 -18.93 -20.46
N LYS A 308 0.34 -19.10 -19.57
CA LYS A 308 -0.87 -19.89 -19.79
C LYS A 308 -2.11 -19.03 -19.60
N THR A 309 -3.17 -19.29 -20.34
CA THR A 309 -4.46 -18.61 -20.15
C THR A 309 -5.05 -18.94 -18.79
N LEU A 310 -5.14 -17.95 -17.90
CA LEU A 310 -5.78 -18.05 -16.59
C LEU A 310 -7.24 -17.59 -16.63
N ILE A 311 -7.57 -16.68 -17.55
CA ILE A 311 -8.93 -16.23 -17.88
C ILE A 311 -8.99 -15.95 -19.39
N GLN A 312 -10.11 -16.28 -20.03
CA GLN A 312 -10.36 -15.96 -21.43
C GLN A 312 -10.98 -14.55 -21.51
N ALA A 313 -10.13 -13.53 -21.53
CA ALA A 313 -10.52 -12.11 -21.55
C ALA A 313 -9.46 -11.26 -22.27
N PHE A 314 -9.78 -10.01 -22.58
CA PHE A 314 -8.86 -9.04 -23.22
C PHE A 314 -8.75 -7.72 -22.43
N ASP A 315 -9.31 -7.70 -21.23
CA ASP A 315 -9.57 -6.51 -20.41
C ASP A 315 -9.40 -6.82 -18.92
N VAL A 316 -8.43 -7.67 -18.56
CA VAL A 316 -8.07 -7.92 -17.15
C VAL A 316 -7.65 -6.61 -16.50
N LEU A 317 -8.29 -6.27 -15.37
CA LEU A 317 -7.98 -5.07 -14.58
C LEU A 317 -7.02 -5.36 -13.43
N GLY A 318 -7.03 -6.59 -12.89
CA GLY A 318 -6.23 -6.89 -11.72
C GLY A 318 -6.36 -8.32 -11.24
N ALA A 319 -5.50 -8.68 -10.29
CA ALA A 319 -5.57 -9.92 -9.56
C ALA A 319 -5.32 -9.67 -8.07
N PHE A 320 -6.12 -10.32 -7.22
CA PHE A 320 -6.10 -10.10 -5.77
C PHE A 320 -6.10 -11.43 -5.01
N PRO A 321 -5.52 -11.49 -3.80
CA PRO A 321 -5.76 -12.61 -2.90
C PRO A 321 -7.26 -12.76 -2.63
N CYS A 322 -7.74 -14.00 -2.57
CA CYS A 322 -9.11 -14.28 -2.18
C CYS A 322 -9.17 -14.50 -0.67
N ALA A 323 -9.86 -13.64 0.05
CA ALA A 323 -10.23 -13.87 1.45
C ALA A 323 -11.74 -14.10 1.58
N SER A 324 -12.14 -14.87 2.60
CA SER A 324 -13.54 -15.03 2.98
C SER A 324 -14.12 -13.67 3.38
N GLN A 325 -15.39 -13.42 3.02
CA GLN A 325 -16.11 -12.18 3.35
C GLN A 325 -15.44 -10.88 2.84
N ALA A 326 -14.50 -10.98 1.90
CA ALA A 326 -13.96 -9.82 1.22
C ALA A 326 -14.96 -9.27 0.17
N GLN A 327 -14.69 -8.06 -0.28
CA GLN A 327 -15.44 -7.42 -1.35
C GLN A 327 -14.46 -6.85 -2.39
N LEU A 328 -14.91 -6.76 -3.64
CA LEU A 328 -14.28 -5.96 -4.67
C LEU A 328 -15.01 -4.63 -4.74
N LEU A 329 -14.27 -3.54 -4.79
CA LEU A 329 -14.80 -2.20 -5.04
C LEU A 329 -14.40 -1.78 -6.46
N TYR A 330 -15.36 -1.75 -7.37
CA TYR A 330 -15.16 -1.26 -8.73
C TYR A 330 -15.43 0.23 -8.81
N LEU A 331 -14.59 0.94 -9.56
CA LEU A 331 -14.84 2.30 -10.03
C LEU A 331 -15.11 2.24 -11.54
N THR A 332 -16.26 2.72 -11.96
CA THR A 332 -16.67 2.79 -13.37
C THR A 332 -16.19 4.07 -14.05
N TYR A 333 -16.19 4.08 -15.39
CA TYR A 333 -15.82 5.25 -16.18
C TYR A 333 -16.68 6.50 -15.87
N SER A 334 -17.97 6.32 -15.56
CA SER A 334 -18.87 7.39 -15.15
C SER A 334 -18.68 7.85 -13.70
N GLY A 335 -17.83 7.15 -12.93
CA GLY A 335 -17.56 7.43 -11.53
C GLY A 335 -18.35 6.59 -10.52
N LYS A 336 -19.25 5.71 -10.94
CA LYS A 336 -20.00 4.89 -9.97
C LYS A 336 -19.08 3.93 -9.23
N LEU A 337 -19.30 3.82 -7.93
CA LEU A 337 -18.67 2.85 -7.05
C LEU A 337 -19.58 1.65 -6.82
N VAL A 338 -19.05 0.45 -7.06
CA VAL A 338 -19.84 -0.78 -7.00
C VAL A 338 -19.11 -1.82 -6.16
N PHE A 339 -19.73 -2.22 -5.05
CA PHE A 339 -19.27 -3.33 -4.24
C PHE A 339 -19.78 -4.67 -4.78
N VAL A 340 -18.89 -5.65 -4.85
CA VAL A 340 -19.19 -7.03 -5.25
C VAL A 340 -18.61 -7.99 -4.22
N PRO A 341 -19.43 -8.79 -3.51
CA PRO A 341 -18.93 -9.80 -2.60
C PRO A 341 -18.07 -10.84 -3.32
N THR A 342 -16.94 -11.22 -2.73
CA THR A 342 -16.07 -12.26 -3.32
C THR A 342 -16.62 -13.67 -3.11
N ALA A 343 -17.54 -13.84 -2.15
CA ALA A 343 -18.16 -15.12 -1.81
C ALA A 343 -18.97 -15.71 -2.99
N ASP A 344 -19.54 -14.85 -3.83
CA ASP A 344 -20.37 -15.24 -4.97
C ASP A 344 -19.55 -15.68 -6.19
N ILE A 345 -18.22 -15.57 -6.13
CA ILE A 345 -17.32 -15.87 -7.25
C ILE A 345 -16.90 -17.35 -7.19
N PRO A 346 -17.33 -18.18 -8.15
CA PRO A 346 -17.02 -19.61 -8.12
C PRO A 346 -15.54 -19.88 -8.39
N LEU A 347 -15.06 -21.01 -7.84
CA LEU A 347 -13.74 -21.56 -8.15
C LEU A 347 -13.79 -22.24 -9.52
N HIS A 348 -12.94 -21.80 -10.45
CA HIS A 348 -12.79 -22.48 -11.74
C HIS A 348 -11.47 -23.23 -11.80
N GLN A 349 -11.53 -24.50 -12.22
CA GLN A 349 -10.34 -25.34 -12.39
C GLN A 349 -9.69 -25.20 -13.77
N ARG A 350 -10.47 -24.88 -14.82
CA ARG A 350 -9.98 -24.72 -16.21
C ARG A 350 -10.16 -23.30 -16.72
N SER A 351 -9.38 -22.89 -17.71
CA SER A 351 -9.54 -21.59 -18.38
C SER A 351 -10.98 -21.40 -18.84
N SER A 352 -11.56 -20.24 -18.52
CA SER A 352 -12.93 -19.88 -18.86
C SER A 352 -13.01 -18.36 -18.97
N LYS A 353 -14.13 -17.83 -19.47
CA LYS A 353 -14.43 -16.39 -19.45
C LYS A 353 -14.67 -15.83 -18.04
N GLY A 354 -14.74 -16.69 -17.01
CA GLY A 354 -15.17 -16.33 -15.66
C GLY A 354 -16.69 -16.20 -15.53
N THR A 355 -17.13 -15.80 -14.34
CA THR A 355 -18.53 -15.53 -14.01
C THR A 355 -18.78 -14.03 -14.09
N ARG A 356 -19.91 -13.64 -14.68
CA ARG A 356 -20.31 -12.24 -14.75
C ARG A 356 -20.84 -11.80 -13.39
N VAL A 357 -20.02 -11.10 -12.62
CA VAL A 357 -20.36 -10.66 -11.26
C VAL A 357 -21.10 -9.33 -11.24
N ARG A 358 -20.91 -8.50 -12.28
CA ARG A 358 -21.61 -7.24 -12.46
C ARG A 358 -21.81 -6.94 -13.93
N VAL A 359 -22.93 -6.30 -14.27
CA VAL A 359 -23.19 -5.78 -15.61
C VAL A 359 -22.92 -4.29 -15.63
N PHE A 360 -21.85 -3.88 -16.31
CA PHE A 360 -21.47 -2.48 -16.46
C PHE A 360 -22.03 -1.81 -17.74
N GLY A 361 -22.56 -2.58 -18.68
CA GLY A 361 -23.16 -2.04 -19.91
C GLY A 361 -22.16 -1.20 -20.72
N ARG A 362 -22.50 0.07 -20.98
CA ARG A 362 -21.65 1.05 -21.69
C ARG A 362 -20.72 1.83 -20.75
N ASP A 363 -20.62 1.42 -19.49
CA ASP A 363 -19.89 2.13 -18.44
C ASP A 363 -18.88 1.20 -17.73
N PRO A 364 -17.85 0.72 -18.46
CA PRO A 364 -16.92 -0.29 -17.95
C PRO A 364 -16.16 0.20 -16.71
N ALA A 365 -15.65 -0.76 -15.94
CA ALA A 365 -14.77 -0.44 -14.82
C ALA A 365 -13.42 0.10 -15.32
N VAL A 366 -12.94 1.17 -14.69
CA VAL A 366 -11.60 1.75 -14.92
C VAL A 366 -10.60 1.37 -13.83
N ALA A 367 -11.09 1.06 -12.63
CA ALA A 367 -10.25 0.62 -11.52
C ALA A 367 -11.01 -0.36 -10.62
N VAL A 368 -10.25 -1.13 -9.84
CA VAL A 368 -10.80 -2.08 -8.89
C VAL A 368 -9.85 -2.20 -7.69
N ALA A 369 -10.41 -2.19 -6.49
CA ALA A 369 -9.69 -2.41 -5.24
C ALA A 369 -10.24 -3.63 -4.51
N PHE A 370 -9.37 -4.30 -3.78
CA PHE A 370 -9.74 -5.35 -2.85
C PHE A 370 -10.04 -4.75 -1.47
N VAL A 371 -11.22 -5.05 -0.94
CA VAL A 371 -11.66 -4.66 0.39
C VAL A 371 -11.66 -5.92 1.27
N PRO A 372 -10.69 -6.06 2.20
CA PRO A 372 -10.65 -7.20 3.11
C PRO A 372 -11.87 -7.17 4.04
N PRO A 373 -12.25 -8.30 4.65
CA PRO A 373 -13.30 -8.33 5.66
C PRO A 373 -12.97 -7.38 6.82
N ALA A 374 -14.00 -6.77 7.41
CA ALA A 374 -13.85 -6.04 8.66
C ALA A 374 -13.32 -7.00 9.74
N SER A 375 -12.17 -6.63 10.33
CA SER A 375 -11.49 -7.41 11.37
C SER A 375 -12.18 -7.25 12.72
#